data_AF-A0A8K0NZU2-F1
#
_entry.id   AF-A0A8K0NZU2-F1
#
_cell.length_a   1.000
_cell.length_b   1.000
_cell.length_c   1.000
_cell.angle_alpha   90.00
_cell.angle_beta   90.00
_cell.angle_gamma   90.00
#
_symmetry.space_group_name_H-M   'P 1'
#
loop_
_entity.id
_entity.type
_entity.pdbx_description
1 polymer ?
#
loop_
_entity_poly.entity_id
_entity_poly.type
_entity_poly.pdbx_seq_one_letter_code
_entity_poly.pdbx_strand_id
1 'polypeptide(L)'
;MAFGWNSLELSPPPNRSILTENKDITELKRVCTNFKNILDNQKNLHVEAALLSRIIYRFKTKLRRDKGLQTMEKVNRCLLHYLKLNLASIYSNFTSCIRASVDGYKTNEIYAPTKQMLEYLLMRTQGFAKLMGRVVQVSEMAGKYLMDRINIGHSWNLALVSISIVARIWSLSKYLVLAACEHYNKLLPFLKVLSYTGIPWFSEDINFPGDLKDWLNLEWLSKSSDDTGNLFRSKKQELSESKTMLNKVFARVSGINSEEKTANDQRPEVFFCKGEAPTTDLGERVSRTSIQKSTVCNGIQPLNEDKSKKKKLCKEENIFKSVKSVKDLTNFVRNEERLRVSQREAAVTKHLDNFQFHMFKKRVLRVVSKLNKIDSKENESHFDVVFKKSIKVLKLYVPF
;
A
#
# COMPACT_ATOMS: atom_id res chain seq x y z
N MET A 1 1.30 -13.92 -32.54
CA MET A 1 -0.15 -13.58 -32.47
C MET A 1 -0.43 -13.08 -31.07
N ALA A 2 -0.67 -11.77 -30.90
CA ALA A 2 -1.00 -11.22 -29.59
C ALA A 2 -2.46 -11.55 -29.28
N PHE A 3 -2.67 -12.56 -28.44
CA PHE A 3 -4.00 -12.93 -27.98
C PHE A 3 -4.66 -11.73 -27.26
N GLY A 4 -5.83 -11.31 -27.73
CA GLY A 4 -6.52 -10.09 -27.25
C GLY A 4 -6.83 -10.07 -25.74
N TRP A 5 -6.83 -11.24 -25.06
CA TRP A 5 -7.08 -11.33 -23.62
C TRP A 5 -6.04 -10.61 -22.76
N ASN A 6 -4.80 -10.46 -23.25
CA ASN A 6 -3.70 -9.81 -22.49
C ASN A 6 -3.58 -8.30 -22.77
N SER A 7 -4.48 -7.74 -23.58
CA SER A 7 -4.49 -6.31 -23.88
C SER A 7 -5.29 -5.55 -22.83
N LEU A 8 -4.64 -4.63 -22.12
CA LEU A 8 -5.30 -3.79 -21.13
C LEU A 8 -6.38 -2.90 -21.78
N GLU A 9 -6.03 -2.29 -22.91
CA GLU A 9 -6.82 -1.33 -23.69
C GLU A 9 -7.55 -2.01 -24.85
N LEU A 10 -8.26 -3.11 -24.56
CA LEU A 10 -9.10 -3.76 -25.56
C LEU A 10 -10.36 -2.91 -25.79
N SER A 11 -10.50 -2.33 -26.98
CA SER A 11 -11.67 -1.51 -27.33
C SER A 11 -12.96 -2.35 -27.33
N PRO A 12 -14.00 -1.93 -26.59
CA PRO A 12 -15.26 -2.64 -26.59
C PRO A 12 -15.95 -2.55 -27.97
N PRO A 13 -16.74 -3.56 -28.37
CA PRO A 13 -17.60 -3.45 -29.54
C PRO A 13 -18.68 -2.37 -29.31
N PRO A 14 -19.28 -1.82 -30.38
CA PRO A 14 -20.42 -0.92 -30.26
C PRO A 14 -21.56 -1.56 -29.45
N ASN A 15 -22.07 -0.84 -28.45
CA ASN A 15 -23.20 -1.31 -27.65
C ASN A 15 -24.47 -1.31 -28.51
N ARG A 16 -24.96 -2.50 -28.85
CA ARG A 16 -26.18 -2.68 -29.63
C ARG A 16 -27.06 -3.77 -29.03
N SER A 17 -28.36 -3.54 -29.02
CA SER A 17 -29.36 -4.51 -28.61
C SER A 17 -30.20 -4.94 -29.81
N ILE A 18 -30.52 -6.22 -29.89
CA ILE A 18 -31.28 -6.84 -30.97
C ILE A 18 -32.54 -7.44 -30.37
N LEU A 19 -33.66 -7.31 -31.08
CA LEU A 19 -34.90 -7.97 -30.71
C LEU A 19 -34.77 -9.48 -30.86
N THR A 20 -35.23 -10.24 -29.88
CA THR A 20 -35.24 -11.69 -29.99
C THR A 20 -36.33 -12.31 -29.13
N GLU A 21 -36.81 -13.47 -29.57
CA GLU A 21 -37.93 -14.18 -28.94
C GLU A 21 -37.47 -15.25 -27.93
N ASN A 22 -36.15 -15.37 -27.71
CA ASN A 22 -35.60 -16.47 -26.94
C ASN A 22 -35.77 -16.28 -25.42
N LYS A 23 -36.42 -17.25 -24.77
CA LYS A 23 -36.63 -17.29 -23.31
C LYS A 23 -35.33 -17.44 -22.52
N ASP A 24 -34.28 -17.99 -23.13
CA ASP A 24 -32.97 -18.25 -22.50
C ASP A 24 -32.22 -16.99 -22.05
N ILE A 25 -32.64 -15.81 -22.53
CA ILE A 25 -32.00 -14.52 -22.20
C ILE A 25 -32.26 -14.08 -20.76
N THR A 26 -33.35 -14.54 -20.17
CA THR A 26 -33.62 -14.32 -18.75
C THR A 26 -32.59 -15.05 -17.89
N GLU A 27 -32.20 -16.27 -18.28
CA GLU A 27 -31.15 -17.03 -17.60
C GLU A 27 -29.77 -16.40 -17.83
N LEU A 28 -29.48 -15.93 -19.05
CA LEU A 28 -28.25 -15.16 -19.32
C LEU A 28 -28.14 -13.93 -18.40
N LYS A 29 -29.22 -13.17 -18.24
CA LYS A 29 -29.26 -12.02 -17.33
C LYS A 29 -29.02 -12.44 -15.88
N ARG A 30 -29.61 -13.55 -15.45
CA ARG A 30 -29.42 -14.11 -14.10
C ARG A 30 -27.96 -14.50 -13.85
N VAL A 31 -27.34 -15.23 -14.78
CA VAL A 31 -25.92 -15.64 -14.70
C VAL A 31 -25.01 -14.41 -14.62
N CYS A 32 -25.21 -13.42 -15.48
CA CYS A 32 -24.43 -12.17 -15.45
C CYS A 32 -24.62 -11.38 -14.16
N THR A 33 -25.85 -11.29 -13.65
CA THR A 33 -26.15 -10.56 -12.41
C THR A 33 -25.54 -11.25 -11.20
N ASN A 34 -25.57 -12.59 -11.16
CA ASN A 34 -24.92 -13.36 -10.10
C ASN A 34 -23.41 -13.09 -10.05
N PHE A 35 -22.73 -13.17 -11.19
CA PHE A 35 -21.30 -12.87 -11.22
C PHE A 35 -20.99 -11.43 -10.85
N LYS A 36 -21.78 -10.48 -11.36
CA LYS A 36 -21.65 -9.06 -11.00
C LYS A 36 -21.75 -8.89 -9.48
N ASN A 37 -22.73 -9.51 -8.83
CA ASN A 37 -22.87 -9.45 -7.37
C ASN A 37 -21.64 -10.03 -6.65
N ILE A 38 -21.02 -11.08 -7.20
CA ILE A 38 -19.75 -11.59 -6.66
C ILE A 38 -18.65 -10.53 -6.82
N LEU A 39 -18.50 -9.92 -7.99
CA LEU A 39 -17.48 -8.90 -8.26
C LEU A 39 -17.66 -7.60 -7.44
N ASP A 40 -18.90 -7.19 -7.18
CA ASP A 40 -19.21 -6.01 -6.37
C ASP A 40 -18.94 -6.28 -4.87
N ASN A 41 -19.11 -7.52 -4.42
CA ASN A 41 -18.90 -7.93 -3.03
C ASN A 41 -17.43 -8.27 -2.70
N GLN A 42 -16.49 -7.43 -3.15
CA GLN A 42 -15.04 -7.63 -2.94
C GLN A 42 -14.42 -6.71 -1.87
N LYS A 43 -15.25 -6.18 -0.95
CA LYS A 43 -14.82 -5.28 0.14
C LYS A 43 -13.61 -5.81 0.91
N ASN A 44 -13.62 -7.10 1.26
CA ASN A 44 -12.51 -7.73 1.99
C ASN A 44 -11.20 -7.69 1.19
N LEU A 45 -11.25 -8.01 -0.11
CA LEU A 45 -10.07 -7.97 -0.96
C LEU A 45 -9.50 -6.55 -1.06
N HIS A 46 -10.36 -5.54 -1.18
CA HIS A 46 -9.92 -4.14 -1.24
C HIS A 46 -9.28 -3.68 0.07
N VAL A 47 -9.81 -4.09 1.22
CA VAL A 47 -9.21 -3.79 2.54
C VAL A 47 -7.82 -4.41 2.65
N GLU A 48 -7.67 -5.70 2.32
CA GLU A 48 -6.36 -6.37 2.36
C GLU A 48 -5.37 -5.75 1.37
N ALA A 49 -5.81 -5.40 0.15
CA ALA A 49 -4.98 -4.73 -0.85
C ALA A 49 -4.49 -3.36 -0.37
N ALA A 50 -5.35 -2.59 0.29
CA ALA A 50 -5.00 -1.30 0.88
C ALA A 50 -3.99 -1.46 2.03
N LEU A 51 -4.17 -2.47 2.89
CA LEU A 51 -3.21 -2.81 3.94
C LEU A 51 -1.85 -3.20 3.34
N LEU A 52 -1.85 -4.04 2.30
CA LEU A 52 -0.64 -4.41 1.58
C LEU A 52 0.10 -3.19 1.03
N SER A 53 -0.62 -2.28 0.37
CA SER A 53 -0.06 -1.02 -0.14
C SER A 53 0.59 -0.17 0.96
N ARG A 54 -0.07 -0.04 2.12
CA ARG A 54 0.47 0.71 3.28
C ARG A 54 1.73 0.08 3.85
N ILE A 55 1.76 -1.25 3.95
CA ILE A 55 2.95 -1.98 4.40
C ILE A 55 4.09 -1.76 3.41
N ILE A 56 3.84 -1.95 2.12
CA ILE A 56 4.86 -1.72 1.08
C ILE A 56 5.42 -0.31 1.21
N TYR A 57 4.57 0.72 1.28
CA TYR A 57 4.98 2.11 1.42
C TYR A 57 5.90 2.32 2.63
N ARG A 58 5.50 1.83 3.80
CA ARG A 58 6.26 2.00 5.05
C ARG A 58 7.63 1.33 5.02
N PHE A 59 7.77 0.22 4.31
CA PHE A 59 8.98 -0.60 4.31
C PHE A 59 9.84 -0.49 3.06
N LYS A 60 9.35 0.20 2.01
CA LYS A 60 10.06 0.41 0.75
C LYS A 60 11.45 1.01 0.93
N THR A 61 11.60 1.95 1.86
CA THR A 61 12.89 2.59 2.14
C THR A 61 13.85 1.69 2.92
N LYS A 62 13.33 0.84 3.81
CA LYS A 62 14.11 -0.02 4.70
C LYS A 62 14.53 -1.34 4.04
N LEU A 63 13.73 -1.86 3.11
CA LEU A 63 13.88 -3.19 2.52
C LEU A 63 13.99 -3.13 0.98
N ARG A 64 14.72 -2.14 0.43
CA ARG A 64 14.79 -1.86 -1.02
C ARG A 64 15.19 -3.05 -1.91
N ARG A 65 16.02 -3.96 -1.40
CA ARG A 65 16.52 -5.14 -2.14
C ARG A 65 15.98 -6.46 -1.59
N ASP A 66 14.95 -6.39 -0.74
CA ASP A 66 14.34 -7.60 -0.19
C ASP A 66 13.46 -8.30 -1.21
N LYS A 67 13.67 -9.61 -1.40
CA LYS A 67 12.88 -10.44 -2.32
C LYS A 67 11.42 -10.56 -1.87
N GLY A 68 11.18 -10.61 -0.55
CA GLY A 68 9.83 -10.64 0.02
C GLY A 68 9.06 -9.38 -0.35
N LEU A 69 9.62 -8.20 -0.04
CA LEU A 69 9.02 -6.92 -0.38
C LEU A 69 8.82 -6.74 -1.90
N GLN A 70 9.81 -7.06 -2.72
CA GLN A 70 9.69 -6.96 -4.18
C GLN A 70 8.57 -7.85 -4.73
N THR A 71 8.37 -9.01 -4.13
CA THR A 71 7.29 -9.92 -4.53
C THR A 71 5.93 -9.40 -4.04
N MET A 72 5.85 -8.80 -2.85
CA MET A 72 4.66 -8.07 -2.40
C MET A 72 4.31 -6.89 -3.34
N GLU A 73 5.30 -6.15 -3.83
CA GLU A 73 5.09 -5.10 -4.84
C GLU A 73 4.54 -5.65 -6.16
N LYS A 74 4.91 -6.88 -6.55
CA LYS A 74 4.33 -7.57 -7.70
C LYS A 74 2.86 -7.94 -7.44
N VAL A 75 2.52 -8.44 -6.24
CA VAL A 75 1.12 -8.68 -5.84
C VAL A 75 0.31 -7.38 -5.96
N ASN A 76 0.83 -6.28 -5.39
CA ASN A 76 0.16 -4.99 -5.41
C ASN A 76 -0.07 -4.46 -6.84
N ARG A 77 0.92 -4.58 -7.72
CA ARG A 77 0.77 -4.20 -9.14
C ARG A 77 -0.33 -5.01 -9.84
N CYS A 78 -0.41 -6.32 -9.59
CA CYS A 78 -1.47 -7.15 -10.16
C CYS A 78 -2.86 -6.72 -9.64
N LEU A 79 -2.97 -6.39 -8.35
CA LEU A 79 -4.22 -5.90 -7.75
C LEU A 79 -4.64 -4.53 -8.32
N LEU A 80 -3.68 -3.64 -8.63
CA LEU A 80 -3.96 -2.39 -9.32
C LEU A 80 -4.45 -2.63 -10.76
N HIS A 81 -3.89 -3.61 -11.47
CA HIS A 81 -4.38 -3.99 -12.78
C HIS A 81 -5.80 -4.57 -12.70
N TYR A 82 -6.11 -5.32 -11.64
CA TYR A 82 -7.46 -5.84 -11.40
C TYR A 82 -8.48 -4.70 -11.26
N LEU A 83 -8.15 -3.67 -10.48
CA LEU A 83 -8.99 -2.48 -10.33
C LEU A 83 -9.19 -1.74 -11.66
N LYS A 84 -8.13 -1.61 -12.46
CA LYS A 84 -8.20 -0.98 -13.78
C LYS A 84 -9.06 -1.76 -14.79
N LEU A 85 -9.07 -3.09 -14.70
CA LEU A 85 -9.88 -3.94 -15.58
C LEU A 85 -11.38 -3.66 -15.44
N ASN A 86 -11.82 -3.29 -14.22
CA ASN A 86 -13.20 -2.96 -13.85
C ASN A 86 -14.25 -3.89 -14.49
N LEU A 87 -14.10 -5.20 -14.25
CA LEU A 87 -14.95 -6.20 -14.85
C LEU A 87 -16.43 -6.05 -14.45
N ALA A 88 -16.70 -5.59 -13.23
CA ALA A 88 -18.07 -5.35 -12.75
C ALA A 88 -18.82 -4.34 -13.63
N SER A 89 -18.16 -3.25 -14.06
CA SER A 89 -18.74 -2.27 -14.97
C SER A 89 -19.06 -2.89 -16.34
N ILE A 90 -18.18 -3.75 -16.86
CA ILE A 90 -18.39 -4.44 -18.14
C ILE A 90 -19.62 -5.35 -18.06
N TYR A 91 -19.76 -6.14 -17.00
CA TYR A 91 -20.95 -6.95 -16.76
C TYR A 91 -22.21 -6.08 -16.61
N SER A 92 -22.11 -4.95 -15.92
CA SER A 92 -23.23 -4.02 -15.78
C SER A 92 -23.71 -3.46 -17.13
N ASN A 93 -22.77 -3.05 -17.99
CA ASN A 93 -23.06 -2.56 -19.34
C ASN A 93 -23.68 -3.66 -20.21
N PHE A 94 -23.20 -4.90 -20.10
CA PHE A 94 -23.79 -6.03 -20.82
C PHE A 94 -25.23 -6.30 -20.36
N THR A 95 -25.46 -6.32 -19.03
CA THR A 95 -26.80 -6.57 -18.48
C THR A 95 -27.81 -5.45 -18.75
N SER A 96 -27.35 -4.20 -18.91
CA SER A 96 -28.24 -3.07 -19.18
C SER A 96 -28.81 -3.07 -20.61
N CYS A 97 -28.15 -3.78 -21.53
CA CYS A 97 -28.67 -4.08 -22.87
C CYS A 97 -29.79 -5.13 -22.85
N ILE A 98 -29.90 -5.92 -21.78
CA ILE A 98 -30.99 -6.89 -21.61
C ILE A 98 -32.21 -6.19 -20.99
N ARG A 99 -33.06 -5.66 -21.86
CA ARG A 99 -34.32 -5.01 -21.48
C ARG A 99 -35.49 -5.83 -22.00
N ALA A 100 -36.41 -6.17 -21.10
CA ALA A 100 -37.77 -6.51 -21.52
C ALA A 100 -38.48 -5.19 -21.79
N SER A 101 -39.18 -5.08 -22.92
CA SER A 101 -40.08 -3.95 -23.16
C SER A 101 -41.07 -3.83 -22.00
N VAL A 102 -41.00 -2.72 -21.26
CA VAL A 102 -41.99 -2.32 -20.25
C VAL A 102 -42.54 -0.97 -20.68
N ASP A 103 -43.11 -0.92 -21.88
CA ASP A 103 -43.85 0.27 -22.34
C ASP A 103 -45.12 -0.18 -23.06
N GLY A 104 -46.21 -0.31 -22.29
CA GLY A 104 -47.62 -0.10 -22.66
C GLY A 104 -48.27 -0.86 -23.82
N TYR A 105 -47.55 -1.30 -24.85
CA TYR A 105 -48.09 -1.84 -26.09
C TYR A 105 -47.16 -2.94 -26.62
N LYS A 106 -47.69 -4.17 -26.64
CA LYS A 106 -47.06 -5.45 -27.06
C LYS A 106 -46.08 -6.07 -26.06
N THR A 107 -46.67 -6.84 -25.15
CA THR A 107 -46.07 -7.90 -24.32
C THR A 107 -45.48 -9.03 -25.19
N ASN A 108 -44.18 -8.99 -25.50
CA ASN A 108 -43.28 -10.15 -25.70
C ASN A 108 -41.92 -9.79 -26.34
N GLU A 109 -41.66 -8.52 -26.63
CA GLU A 109 -40.41 -8.08 -27.25
C GLU A 109 -39.27 -7.99 -26.21
N ILE A 110 -38.35 -8.96 -26.24
CA ILE A 110 -37.15 -9.01 -25.40
C ILE A 110 -35.95 -8.53 -26.22
N TYR A 111 -35.22 -7.54 -25.69
CA TYR A 111 -33.98 -7.08 -26.28
C TYR A 111 -32.79 -7.83 -25.67
N ALA A 112 -31.91 -8.33 -26.54
CA ALA A 112 -30.69 -9.05 -26.18
C ALA A 112 -29.43 -8.33 -26.69
N PRO A 113 -28.30 -8.45 -25.99
CA PRO A 113 -27.01 -7.96 -26.47
C PRO A 113 -26.54 -8.76 -27.69
N THR A 114 -25.71 -8.14 -28.53
CA THR A 114 -25.13 -8.82 -29.69
C THR A 114 -24.14 -9.91 -29.29
N LYS A 115 -23.89 -10.87 -30.17
CA LYS A 115 -22.85 -11.89 -29.98
C LYS A 115 -21.47 -11.27 -29.72
N GLN A 116 -21.13 -10.19 -30.41
CA GLN A 116 -19.86 -9.47 -30.23
C GLN A 116 -19.66 -8.95 -28.81
N MET A 117 -20.73 -8.45 -28.17
CA MET A 117 -20.68 -7.99 -26.79
C MET A 117 -20.41 -9.15 -25.82
N LEU A 118 -20.95 -10.34 -26.10
CA LEU A 118 -20.67 -11.54 -25.31
C LEU A 118 -19.24 -12.04 -25.55
N GLU A 119 -18.73 -12.00 -26.77
CA GLU A 119 -17.33 -12.31 -27.10
C GLU A 119 -16.36 -11.39 -26.34
N TYR A 120 -16.66 -10.09 -26.27
CA TYR A 120 -15.89 -9.14 -25.46
C TYR A 120 -15.95 -9.49 -23.98
N LEU A 121 -17.14 -9.78 -23.45
CA LEU A 121 -17.32 -10.17 -22.06
C LEU A 121 -16.49 -11.42 -21.71
N LEU A 122 -16.56 -12.46 -22.54
CA LEU A 122 -15.81 -13.71 -22.38
C LEU A 122 -14.30 -13.46 -22.40
N MET A 123 -13.82 -12.66 -23.35
CA MET A 123 -12.40 -12.29 -23.47
C MET A 123 -11.90 -11.54 -22.21
N ARG A 124 -12.70 -10.62 -21.68
CA ARG A 124 -12.35 -9.88 -20.45
C ARG A 124 -12.39 -10.76 -19.22
N THR A 125 -13.31 -11.74 -19.17
CA THR A 125 -13.35 -12.75 -18.10
C THR A 125 -12.14 -13.70 -18.15
N GLN A 126 -11.65 -14.06 -19.34
CA GLN A 126 -10.39 -14.80 -19.49
C GLN A 126 -9.19 -14.01 -18.96
N GLY A 127 -9.06 -12.75 -19.38
CA GLY A 127 -8.00 -11.85 -18.91
C GLY A 127 -8.05 -11.67 -17.38
N PHE A 128 -9.25 -11.51 -16.83
CA PHE A 128 -9.48 -11.47 -15.38
C PHE A 128 -9.01 -12.74 -14.67
N ALA A 129 -9.41 -13.91 -15.16
CA ALA A 129 -9.04 -15.17 -14.55
C ALA A 129 -7.52 -15.40 -14.60
N LYS A 130 -6.85 -15.04 -15.70
CA LYS A 130 -5.39 -15.13 -15.81
C LYS A 130 -4.69 -14.15 -14.87
N LEU A 131 -5.21 -12.92 -14.75
CA LEU A 131 -4.68 -11.91 -13.85
C LEU A 131 -4.81 -12.34 -12.38
N MET A 132 -5.97 -12.85 -11.96
CA MET A 132 -6.16 -13.35 -10.60
C MET A 132 -5.37 -14.64 -10.35
N GLY A 133 -5.22 -15.50 -11.35
CA GLY A 133 -4.29 -16.64 -11.29
C GLY A 133 -2.84 -16.18 -11.06
N ARG A 134 -2.43 -15.08 -11.70
CA ARG A 134 -1.13 -14.46 -11.45
C ARG A 134 -1.01 -13.90 -10.04
N VAL A 135 -2.05 -13.28 -9.50
CA VAL A 135 -2.09 -12.83 -8.10
C VAL A 135 -1.86 -14.00 -7.14
N VAL A 136 -2.50 -15.14 -7.39
CA VAL A 136 -2.34 -16.36 -6.59
C VAL A 136 -0.88 -16.83 -6.60
N GLN A 137 -0.28 -17.01 -7.78
CA GLN A 137 1.11 -17.47 -7.90
C GLN A 137 2.11 -16.54 -7.19
N VAL A 138 1.98 -15.22 -7.44
CA VAL A 138 2.90 -14.24 -6.86
C VAL A 138 2.70 -14.11 -5.34
N SER A 139 1.47 -14.26 -4.86
CA SER A 139 1.18 -14.28 -3.41
C SER A 139 1.81 -15.50 -2.73
N GLU A 140 1.78 -16.66 -3.37
CA GLU A 140 2.47 -17.86 -2.85
C GLU A 140 3.98 -17.65 -2.77
N MET A 141 4.58 -17.08 -3.82
CA MET A 141 6.00 -16.72 -3.83
C MET A 141 6.34 -15.71 -2.72
N ALA A 142 5.49 -14.69 -2.51
CA ALA A 142 5.68 -13.73 -1.43
C ALA A 142 5.60 -14.41 -0.06
N GLY A 143 4.65 -15.33 0.13
CA GLY A 143 4.54 -16.15 1.34
C GLY A 143 5.80 -16.93 1.64
N LYS A 144 6.39 -17.61 0.64
CA LYS A 144 7.65 -18.36 0.78
C LYS A 144 8.80 -17.46 1.25
N TYR A 145 9.06 -16.34 0.57
CA TYR A 145 10.12 -15.42 0.97
C TYR A 145 9.92 -14.79 2.36
N LEU A 146 8.66 -14.54 2.74
CA LEU A 146 8.36 -14.02 4.07
C LEU A 146 8.54 -15.09 5.15
N MET A 147 8.27 -16.36 4.84
CA MET A 147 8.53 -17.49 5.75
C MET A 147 10.04 -17.68 5.96
N ASP A 148 10.84 -17.62 4.89
CA ASP A 148 12.30 -17.64 4.99
C ASP A 148 12.81 -16.52 5.88
N ARG A 149 12.20 -15.33 5.78
CA ARG A 149 12.53 -14.18 6.65
C ARG A 149 12.19 -14.43 8.12
N ILE A 150 11.11 -15.14 8.42
CA ILE A 150 10.79 -15.55 9.79
C ILE A 150 11.84 -16.53 10.30
N ASN A 151 12.24 -17.51 9.49
CA ASN A 151 13.24 -18.51 9.85
C ASN A 151 14.61 -17.88 10.15
N ILE A 152 14.96 -16.79 9.47
CA ILE A 152 16.17 -16.01 9.76
C ILE A 152 16.06 -15.22 11.09
N GLY A 153 14.84 -14.98 11.59
CA GLY A 153 14.59 -14.25 12.84
C GLY A 153 14.61 -12.72 12.73
N HIS A 154 14.87 -12.17 11.55
CA HIS A 154 14.93 -10.71 11.35
C HIS A 154 13.56 -10.09 11.07
N SER A 155 13.17 -9.12 11.88
CA SER A 155 11.91 -8.36 11.70
C SER A 155 10.67 -9.27 11.56
N TRP A 156 10.62 -10.36 12.33
CA TRP A 156 9.57 -11.39 12.26
C TRP A 156 8.15 -10.82 12.44
N ASN A 157 7.97 -9.78 13.27
CA ASN A 157 6.70 -9.07 13.42
C ASN A 157 6.13 -8.57 12.08
N LEU A 158 6.97 -7.98 11.24
CA LEU A 158 6.56 -7.50 9.92
C LEU A 158 6.24 -8.67 8.99
N ALA A 159 7.10 -9.69 8.99
CA ALA A 159 6.92 -10.84 8.14
C ALA A 159 5.60 -11.57 8.47
N LEU A 160 5.28 -11.74 9.76
CA LEU A 160 4.04 -12.34 10.24
C LEU A 160 2.78 -11.59 9.75
N VAL A 161 2.76 -10.27 9.91
CA VAL A 161 1.65 -9.43 9.44
C VAL A 161 1.55 -9.49 7.92
N SER A 162 2.69 -9.47 7.23
CA SER A 162 2.72 -9.52 5.75
C SER A 162 2.23 -10.87 5.22
N ILE A 163 2.64 -11.99 5.82
CA ILE A 163 2.14 -13.33 5.47
C ILE A 163 0.63 -13.38 5.69
N SER A 164 0.14 -12.86 6.81
CA SER A 164 -1.29 -12.88 7.12
C SER A 164 -2.11 -12.17 6.04
N ILE A 165 -1.67 -11.00 5.59
CA ILE A 165 -2.34 -10.22 4.53
C ILE A 165 -2.23 -10.94 3.18
N VAL A 166 -1.03 -11.39 2.81
CA VAL A 166 -0.77 -12.09 1.54
C VAL A 166 -1.56 -13.39 1.45
N ALA A 167 -1.67 -14.16 2.54
CA ALA A 167 -2.46 -15.40 2.59
C ALA A 167 -3.97 -15.13 2.41
N ARG A 168 -4.49 -14.03 2.95
CA ARG A 168 -5.89 -13.62 2.77
C ARG A 168 -6.15 -13.20 1.32
N ILE A 169 -5.26 -12.40 0.73
CA ILE A 169 -5.31 -12.04 -0.69
C ILE A 169 -5.26 -13.28 -1.58
N TRP A 170 -4.36 -14.23 -1.30
CA TRP A 170 -4.24 -15.50 -2.01
C TRP A 170 -5.55 -16.30 -1.98
N SER A 171 -6.14 -16.47 -0.79
CA SER A 171 -7.38 -17.22 -0.63
C SER A 171 -8.56 -16.58 -1.36
N LEU A 172 -8.70 -15.24 -1.27
CA LEU A 172 -9.76 -14.51 -1.97
C LEU A 172 -9.57 -14.55 -3.49
N SER A 173 -8.33 -14.44 -3.96
CA SER A 173 -8.01 -14.48 -5.39
C SER A 173 -8.28 -15.86 -5.99
N LYS A 174 -8.00 -16.95 -5.26
CA LYS A 174 -8.36 -18.31 -5.69
C LYS A 174 -9.86 -18.47 -5.89
N TYR A 175 -10.65 -18.00 -4.92
CA TYR A 175 -12.11 -18.03 -5.02
C TYR A 175 -12.60 -17.30 -6.27
N LEU A 176 -12.05 -16.11 -6.54
CA LEU A 176 -12.41 -15.33 -7.72
C LEU A 176 -12.04 -16.00 -9.05
N VAL A 177 -10.91 -16.71 -9.11
CA VAL A 177 -10.54 -17.51 -10.30
C VAL A 177 -11.54 -18.63 -10.53
N LEU A 178 -11.91 -19.38 -9.49
CA LEU A 178 -12.90 -20.46 -9.59
C LEU A 178 -14.27 -19.93 -10.05
N ALA A 179 -14.73 -18.85 -9.41
CA ALA A 179 -15.98 -18.20 -9.79
C ALA A 179 -15.93 -17.74 -11.26
N ALA A 180 -14.81 -17.16 -11.73
CA ALA A 180 -14.67 -16.75 -13.12
C ALA A 180 -14.75 -17.95 -14.10
N CYS A 181 -14.13 -19.07 -13.76
CA CYS A 181 -14.19 -20.29 -14.57
C CYS A 181 -15.61 -20.84 -14.67
N GLU A 182 -16.31 -20.96 -13.54
CA GLU A 182 -17.69 -21.43 -13.53
C GLU A 182 -18.63 -20.53 -14.34
N HIS A 183 -18.47 -19.22 -14.23
CA HIS A 183 -19.30 -18.27 -14.97
C HIS A 183 -18.95 -18.24 -16.46
N TYR A 184 -17.67 -18.33 -16.82
CA TYR A 184 -17.27 -18.44 -18.21
C TYR A 184 -17.89 -19.67 -18.89
N ASN A 185 -17.82 -20.84 -18.25
CA ASN A 185 -18.38 -22.07 -18.79
C ASN A 185 -19.92 -22.01 -18.92
N LYS A 186 -20.60 -21.29 -18.01
CA LYS A 186 -22.04 -21.02 -18.12
C LYS A 186 -22.38 -20.04 -19.24
N LEU A 187 -21.50 -19.09 -19.56
CA LEU A 187 -21.72 -18.08 -20.60
C LEU A 187 -21.44 -18.62 -22.02
N LEU A 188 -20.53 -19.58 -22.16
CA LEU A 188 -20.10 -20.11 -23.45
C LEU A 188 -21.23 -20.65 -24.35
N PRO A 189 -22.24 -21.40 -23.85
CA PRO A 189 -23.34 -21.90 -24.68
C PRO A 189 -24.16 -20.79 -25.35
N PHE A 190 -24.26 -19.62 -24.71
CA PHE A 190 -25.03 -18.49 -25.23
C PHE A 190 -24.40 -17.86 -26.48
N LEU A 191 -23.12 -18.13 -26.80
CA LEU A 191 -22.50 -17.70 -28.06
C LEU A 191 -23.19 -18.28 -29.30
N LYS A 192 -23.81 -19.46 -29.18
CA LYS A 192 -24.57 -20.11 -30.27
C LYS A 192 -25.98 -19.53 -30.42
N VAL A 193 -26.50 -18.94 -29.34
CA VAL A 193 -27.87 -18.42 -29.25
C VAL A 193 -27.95 -16.98 -29.77
N LEU A 194 -26.92 -16.17 -29.53
CA LEU A 194 -26.92 -14.76 -29.90
C LEU A 194 -26.58 -14.55 -31.38
N SER A 195 -27.29 -13.60 -32.00
CA SER A 195 -27.07 -13.22 -33.39
C SER A 195 -25.91 -12.25 -33.55
N TYR A 196 -25.25 -12.36 -34.71
CA TYR A 196 -24.19 -11.46 -35.13
C TYR A 196 -24.76 -10.23 -35.84
N THR A 197 -24.15 -9.06 -35.65
CA THR A 197 -24.55 -7.85 -36.39
C THR A 197 -23.36 -7.03 -36.84
N GLY A 198 -23.30 -6.70 -38.12
CA GLY A 198 -22.28 -5.81 -38.67
C GLY A 198 -20.93 -6.51 -38.86
N ILE A 199 -19.85 -5.77 -38.61
CA ILE A 199 -18.48 -6.22 -38.87
C ILE A 199 -17.93 -7.05 -37.71
N PRO A 200 -17.29 -8.20 -37.99
CA PRO A 200 -16.04 -8.65 -37.40
C PRO A 200 -15.48 -7.95 -36.14
N TRP A 201 -16.00 -8.08 -34.90
CA TRP A 201 -15.29 -7.45 -33.76
C TRP A 201 -13.88 -8.06 -33.60
N PHE A 202 -13.72 -9.33 -33.95
CA PHE A 202 -12.43 -9.98 -34.12
C PHE A 202 -12.25 -10.51 -35.54
N SER A 203 -10.99 -10.61 -35.98
CA SER A 203 -10.62 -11.45 -37.12
C SER A 203 -11.00 -12.91 -36.84
N GLU A 204 -11.44 -13.64 -37.86
CA GLU A 204 -12.17 -14.93 -37.76
C GLU A 204 -11.41 -16.08 -37.07
N ASP A 205 -10.14 -15.89 -36.69
CA ASP A 205 -9.23 -16.94 -36.20
C ASP A 205 -9.22 -17.14 -34.67
N ILE A 206 -10.08 -16.45 -33.89
CA ILE A 206 -10.05 -16.54 -32.42
C ILE A 206 -10.98 -17.65 -31.91
N ASN A 207 -10.38 -18.77 -31.53
CA ASN A 207 -11.08 -19.86 -30.84
C ASN A 207 -11.14 -19.59 -29.32
N PHE A 208 -12.36 -19.56 -28.79
CA PHE A 208 -12.59 -19.53 -27.35
C PHE A 208 -12.32 -20.94 -26.76
N PRO A 209 -11.53 -21.07 -25.68
CA PRO A 209 -11.36 -22.33 -24.98
C PRO A 209 -12.71 -22.84 -24.48
N GLY A 210 -12.95 -24.15 -24.64
CA GLY A 210 -14.16 -24.83 -24.19
C GLY A 210 -14.30 -24.88 -22.68
N ASP A 211 -13.18 -25.08 -21.96
CA ASP A 211 -13.10 -24.94 -20.51
C ASP A 211 -12.01 -23.93 -20.13
N LEU A 212 -12.38 -22.91 -19.36
CA LEU A 212 -11.42 -21.94 -18.85
C LEU A 212 -10.44 -22.57 -17.86
N LYS A 213 -10.86 -23.61 -17.14
CA LYS A 213 -10.03 -24.30 -16.15
C LYS A 213 -8.79 -24.90 -16.77
N ASP A 214 -8.99 -25.68 -17.84
CA ASP A 214 -7.91 -26.34 -18.58
C ASP A 214 -7.01 -25.33 -19.26
N TRP A 215 -7.59 -24.27 -19.85
CA TRP A 215 -6.83 -23.21 -20.50
C TRP A 215 -5.91 -22.43 -19.55
N LEU A 216 -6.35 -22.19 -18.31
CA LEU A 216 -5.53 -21.50 -17.32
C LEU A 216 -4.28 -22.31 -16.94
N ASN A 217 -4.36 -23.64 -17.05
CA ASN A 217 -3.32 -24.61 -16.72
C ASN A 217 -2.69 -24.35 -15.34
N LEU A 218 -3.53 -24.29 -14.31
CA LEU A 218 -3.12 -24.06 -12.92
C LEU A 218 -3.18 -25.37 -12.15
N GLU A 219 -2.04 -25.83 -11.62
CA GLU A 219 -1.91 -27.13 -10.93
C GLU A 219 -2.86 -27.32 -9.74
N TRP A 220 -3.24 -26.24 -9.06
CA TRP A 220 -4.13 -26.30 -7.90
C TRP A 220 -5.62 -26.33 -8.29
N LEU A 221 -5.93 -26.05 -9.56
CA LEU A 221 -7.29 -25.99 -10.08
C LEU A 221 -7.77 -27.37 -10.55
N SER A 222 -6.86 -28.21 -11.05
CA SER A 222 -7.12 -29.61 -11.42
C SER A 222 -7.31 -30.51 -10.20
N LYS A 223 -6.60 -30.22 -9.09
CA LYS A 223 -6.71 -30.95 -7.82
C LYS A 223 -8.00 -30.69 -7.03
N SER A 224 -8.86 -29.78 -7.50
CA SER A 224 -9.95 -29.22 -6.70
C SER A 224 -11.34 -29.80 -7.01
N SER A 225 -11.46 -30.82 -7.86
CA SER A 225 -12.77 -31.43 -8.19
C SER A 225 -13.44 -32.08 -6.97
N ASP A 226 -12.66 -32.57 -6.00
CA ASP A 226 -13.21 -33.44 -4.95
C ASP A 226 -13.36 -32.76 -3.58
N ASP A 227 -12.71 -31.60 -3.34
CA ASP A 227 -12.53 -31.07 -1.97
C ASP A 227 -13.06 -29.63 -1.73
N THR A 228 -13.50 -28.94 -2.79
CA THR A 228 -13.72 -27.48 -2.71
C THR A 228 -15.04 -27.09 -2.03
N GLY A 229 -16.05 -27.96 -2.04
CA GLY A 229 -17.31 -27.73 -1.33
C GLY A 229 -17.16 -27.74 0.19
N ASN A 230 -16.20 -28.51 0.71
CA ASN A 230 -15.96 -28.64 2.15
C ASN A 230 -15.01 -27.56 2.69
N LEU A 231 -14.02 -27.10 1.91
CA LEU A 231 -13.02 -26.13 2.39
C LEU A 231 -13.61 -24.76 2.78
N PHE A 232 -14.68 -24.30 2.10
CA PHE A 232 -15.34 -23.02 2.43
C PHE A 232 -16.42 -23.15 3.52
N ARG A 233 -17.05 -24.34 3.67
CA ARG A 233 -18.04 -24.60 4.72
C ARG A 233 -17.37 -24.83 6.08
N SER A 234 -16.25 -25.56 6.11
CA SER A 234 -15.45 -25.80 7.31
C SER A 234 -14.78 -24.52 7.83
N LYS A 235 -14.37 -23.59 6.95
CA LYS A 235 -13.73 -22.33 7.37
C LYS A 235 -14.66 -21.35 8.09
N LYS A 236 -15.98 -21.41 7.88
CA LYS A 236 -16.93 -20.59 8.64
C LYS A 236 -17.03 -21.03 10.11
N GLN A 237 -16.77 -22.32 10.36
CA GLN A 237 -16.76 -22.93 11.69
C GLN A 237 -15.40 -22.73 12.38
N GLU A 238 -14.29 -22.96 11.68
CA GLU A 238 -12.94 -22.72 12.22
C GLU A 238 -12.64 -21.23 12.50
N LEU A 239 -13.21 -20.29 11.72
CA LEU A 239 -13.06 -18.86 11.96
C LEU A 239 -13.88 -18.38 13.19
N SER A 240 -14.95 -19.11 13.55
CA SER A 240 -15.71 -18.90 14.79
C SER A 240 -14.91 -19.36 16.01
N GLU A 241 -14.27 -20.53 15.90
CA GLU A 241 -13.44 -21.14 16.94
C GLU A 241 -12.11 -20.38 17.14
N SER A 242 -11.50 -19.90 16.06
CA SER A 242 -10.28 -19.08 16.13
C SER A 242 -10.54 -17.68 16.70
N LYS A 243 -11.72 -17.08 16.43
CA LYS A 243 -12.14 -15.82 17.05
C LYS A 243 -12.39 -15.99 18.54
N THR A 244 -13.01 -17.10 18.96
CA THR A 244 -13.21 -17.38 20.40
C THR A 244 -11.91 -17.69 21.11
N MET A 245 -10.95 -18.37 20.46
CA MET A 245 -9.63 -18.61 21.04
C MET A 245 -8.78 -17.34 21.14
N LEU A 246 -8.76 -16.48 20.10
CA LEU A 246 -8.09 -15.17 20.16
C LEU A 246 -8.73 -14.27 21.22
N ASN A 247 -10.06 -14.23 21.33
CA ASN A 247 -10.74 -13.47 22.37
C ASN A 247 -10.41 -13.99 23.77
N LYS A 248 -10.23 -15.30 23.96
CA LYS A 248 -9.76 -15.89 25.23
C LYS A 248 -8.30 -15.51 25.54
N VAL A 249 -7.43 -15.44 24.52
CA VAL A 249 -6.04 -14.99 24.69
C VAL A 249 -5.99 -13.50 25.03
N PHE A 250 -6.74 -12.66 24.32
CA PHE A 250 -6.84 -11.23 24.64
C PHE A 250 -7.46 -10.99 26.02
N ALA A 251 -8.48 -11.76 26.41
CA ALA A 251 -9.06 -11.71 27.76
C ALA A 251 -8.06 -12.09 28.86
N ARG A 252 -7.21 -13.10 28.60
CA ARG A 252 -6.10 -13.47 29.51
C ARG A 252 -5.05 -12.36 29.61
N VAL A 253 -4.67 -11.74 28.49
CA VAL A 253 -3.69 -10.64 28.48
C VAL A 253 -4.24 -9.39 29.18
N SER A 254 -5.54 -9.10 29.05
CA SER A 254 -6.18 -8.02 29.83
C SER A 254 -6.35 -8.37 31.32
N GLY A 255 -6.50 -9.65 31.66
CA GLY A 255 -6.59 -10.12 33.05
C GLY A 255 -5.27 -10.04 33.81
N ILE A 256 -4.12 -10.18 33.12
CA ILE A 256 -2.78 -10.06 33.72
C ILE A 256 -2.45 -8.62 34.13
N ASN A 257 -3.10 -7.61 33.54
CA ASN A 257 -2.89 -6.20 33.89
C ASN A 257 -3.80 -5.70 35.04
N SER A 258 -4.52 -6.59 35.73
CA SER A 258 -5.50 -6.20 36.75
C SER A 258 -4.92 -5.96 38.15
N GLU A 259 -3.68 -6.36 38.41
CA GLU A 259 -3.07 -6.27 39.76
C GLU A 259 -2.09 -5.10 39.96
N GLU A 260 -1.94 -4.20 38.98
CA GLU A 260 -1.28 -2.91 39.20
C GLU A 260 -2.26 -1.77 38.94
N LYS A 261 -3.08 -1.45 39.96
CA LYS A 261 -3.68 -0.13 40.08
C LYS A 261 -2.70 0.79 40.80
N THR A 262 -2.16 1.80 40.11
CA THR A 262 -2.26 3.20 40.55
C THR A 262 -1.84 4.19 39.45
N ALA A 263 -2.63 5.27 39.37
CA ALA A 263 -2.33 6.60 38.84
C ALA A 263 -2.47 6.90 37.33
N ASN A 264 -3.57 7.64 37.05
CA ASN A 264 -3.81 8.63 36.00
C ASN A 264 -3.90 8.20 34.54
N ASP A 265 -5.15 7.97 34.14
CA ASP A 265 -5.63 7.92 32.75
C ASP A 265 -5.87 9.36 32.23
N GLN A 266 -5.05 9.79 31.26
CA GLN A 266 -5.40 10.85 30.31
C GLN A 266 -5.14 10.30 28.91
N ARG A 267 -6.22 9.80 28.30
CA ARG A 267 -6.28 9.38 26.91
C ARG A 267 -6.26 10.61 26.00
N PRO A 268 -5.29 10.79 25.08
CA PRO A 268 -5.37 11.87 24.10
C PRO A 268 -6.44 11.54 23.06
N GLU A 269 -7.40 12.44 22.90
CA GLU A 269 -8.36 12.43 21.79
C GLU A 269 -7.62 12.49 20.46
N VAL A 270 -7.97 11.55 19.57
CA VAL A 270 -7.53 11.57 18.18
C VAL A 270 -8.33 12.63 17.44
N PHE A 271 -7.76 13.82 17.30
CA PHE A 271 -8.26 14.86 16.42
C PHE A 271 -8.26 14.35 14.96
N PHE A 272 -9.44 14.11 14.40
CA PHE A 272 -9.64 13.98 12.97
C PHE A 272 -9.63 15.39 12.35
N CYS A 273 -8.51 15.79 11.77
CA CYS A 273 -8.50 16.92 10.84
C CYS A 273 -9.17 16.48 9.53
N LYS A 274 -10.40 16.97 9.30
CA LYS A 274 -10.94 17.12 7.95
C LYS A 274 -10.06 18.14 7.22
N GLY A 275 -9.36 17.69 6.18
CA GLY A 275 -8.58 18.54 5.29
C GLY A 275 -8.77 18.05 3.86
N GLU A 276 -9.21 18.94 3.00
CA GLU A 276 -9.43 18.75 1.57
C GLU A 276 -8.15 18.33 0.86
N ALA A 277 -8.29 17.47 -0.16
CA ALA A 277 -7.18 16.95 -0.93
C ALA A 277 -6.68 17.96 -1.97
N PRO A 278 -5.36 18.15 -2.12
CA PRO A 278 -4.77 18.58 -3.38
C PRO A 278 -4.18 17.39 -4.14
N THR A 279 -4.75 17.24 -5.33
CA THR A 279 -4.25 16.71 -6.60
C THR A 279 -2.76 16.36 -6.74
N THR A 280 -2.53 15.13 -7.22
CA THR A 280 -1.43 14.67 -8.09
C THR A 280 -0.01 15.17 -7.83
N ASP A 281 0.78 14.35 -7.14
CA ASP A 281 2.24 14.33 -7.25
C ASP A 281 2.67 13.17 -8.16
N LEU A 282 2.95 13.49 -9.42
CA LEU A 282 3.64 12.61 -10.37
C LEU A 282 5.13 12.86 -10.19
N GLY A 283 5.77 12.12 -9.29
CA GLY A 283 7.20 12.24 -9.02
C GLY A 283 8.04 12.26 -10.30
N GLU A 284 8.59 13.43 -10.64
CA GLU A 284 9.46 13.59 -11.79
C GLU A 284 10.83 12.96 -11.57
N ARG A 285 11.36 12.38 -12.64
CA ARG A 285 12.66 11.73 -12.69
C ARG A 285 13.76 12.79 -12.86
N VAL A 286 14.53 13.05 -11.81
CA VAL A 286 15.73 13.90 -11.90
C VAL A 286 16.74 13.29 -12.88
N SER A 287 17.10 14.03 -13.93
CA SER A 287 18.10 13.61 -14.92
C SER A 287 19.51 13.71 -14.34
N ARG A 288 20.38 12.76 -14.69
CA ARG A 288 21.75 12.63 -14.14
C ARG A 288 22.73 13.73 -14.61
N THR A 289 22.30 14.65 -15.47
CA THR A 289 23.15 15.70 -16.05
C THR A 289 23.27 16.95 -15.18
N SER A 290 22.43 17.13 -14.16
CA SER A 290 22.51 18.25 -13.22
C SER A 290 23.51 18.06 -12.07
N ILE A 291 24.13 16.87 -11.94
CA ILE A 291 25.13 16.57 -10.91
C ILE A 291 26.57 16.84 -11.39
N GLN A 292 26.79 17.04 -12.69
CA GLN A 292 28.14 17.29 -13.23
C GLN A 292 28.57 18.77 -13.27
N LYS A 293 27.69 19.71 -12.90
CA LYS A 293 28.04 21.16 -12.94
C LYS A 293 28.63 21.72 -11.64
N SER A 294 28.79 20.92 -10.57
CA SER A 294 29.28 21.42 -9.28
C SER A 294 30.70 21.01 -8.90
N THR A 295 31.48 20.43 -9.82
CA THR A 295 32.87 20.03 -9.54
C THR A 295 33.81 20.35 -10.70
N VAL A 296 34.14 21.63 -10.87
CA VAL A 296 35.42 22.06 -11.45
C VAL A 296 35.90 23.29 -10.68
N CYS A 297 37.07 23.16 -10.07
CA CYS A 297 37.79 24.24 -9.40
C CYS A 297 38.65 25.04 -10.40
N ASN A 298 38.93 26.29 -10.00
CA ASN A 298 40.10 27.11 -10.29
C ASN A 298 40.22 27.83 -11.65
N GLY A 299 40.06 29.16 -11.58
CA GLY A 299 40.71 30.14 -12.44
C GLY A 299 41.04 31.39 -11.61
N ILE A 300 42.33 31.68 -11.44
CA ILE A 300 42.89 32.89 -10.80
C ILE A 300 42.97 33.99 -11.86
N GLN A 301 42.61 35.24 -11.53
CA GLN A 301 43.42 36.47 -11.73
C GLN A 301 42.67 37.78 -11.29
N PRO A 302 43.37 38.92 -11.06
CA PRO A 302 43.22 39.78 -9.87
C PRO A 302 42.76 41.24 -10.15
N LEU A 303 42.90 42.11 -9.12
CA LEU A 303 42.64 43.57 -9.01
C LEU A 303 41.18 43.92 -8.63
N ASN A 304 40.85 44.82 -7.70
CA ASN A 304 41.58 45.75 -6.84
C ASN A 304 40.66 46.12 -5.64
N GLU A 305 41.31 46.56 -4.56
CA GLU A 305 40.87 47.40 -3.43
C GLU A 305 39.34 47.58 -3.20
N ASP A 306 38.80 47.21 -2.03
CA ASP A 306 38.68 48.24 -1.00
C ASP A 306 38.70 47.76 0.46
N LYS A 307 39.34 48.58 1.29
CA LYS A 307 39.58 48.38 2.72
C LYS A 307 38.31 48.73 3.51
N SER A 308 37.66 47.74 4.13
CA SER A 308 37.16 47.89 5.52
C SER A 308 36.61 46.58 6.09
N LYS A 309 36.86 46.37 7.40
CA LYS A 309 36.23 45.40 8.31
C LYS A 309 36.80 43.97 8.38
N LYS A 310 38.11 43.89 8.69
CA LYS A 310 38.63 42.85 9.61
C LYS A 310 38.14 43.14 11.04
N LYS A 311 37.03 42.51 11.48
CA LYS A 311 36.73 42.25 12.91
C LYS A 311 35.43 41.44 13.11
N LYS A 312 35.41 40.14 12.76
CA LYS A 312 34.42 39.17 13.32
C LYS A 312 34.70 37.71 12.96
N LEU A 313 35.94 37.27 13.11
CA LEU A 313 36.28 35.86 13.31
C LEU A 313 37.02 35.79 14.65
N CYS A 314 36.81 34.74 15.46
CA CYS A 314 37.24 34.57 16.87
C CYS A 314 36.24 34.95 17.97
N LYS A 315 34.96 34.55 17.88
CA LYS A 315 34.09 34.44 19.08
C LYS A 315 33.50 33.04 19.35
N GLU A 316 33.62 32.09 18.44
CA GLU A 316 32.88 30.81 18.54
C GLU A 316 33.58 29.77 19.44
N GLU A 317 34.90 29.77 19.57
CA GLU A 317 35.63 28.79 20.41
C GLU A 317 35.51 29.02 21.93
N ASN A 318 35.04 30.19 22.37
CA ASN A 318 34.97 30.55 23.80
C ASN A 318 33.61 30.25 24.47
N ILE A 319 32.57 29.90 23.71
CA ILE A 319 31.21 29.71 24.26
C ILE A 319 31.11 28.41 25.07
N PHE A 320 31.88 27.38 24.70
CA PHE A 320 31.87 26.10 25.42
C PHE A 320 32.75 26.09 26.67
N LYS A 321 33.67 27.05 26.81
CA LYS A 321 34.53 27.19 28.00
C LYS A 321 33.80 27.88 29.17
N SER A 322 32.70 28.58 28.89
CA SER A 322 31.91 29.30 29.91
C SER A 322 30.79 28.47 30.54
N VAL A 323 30.44 27.29 29.97
CA VAL A 323 29.41 26.40 30.52
C VAL A 323 30.05 25.52 31.61
N LYS A 324 29.85 25.87 32.88
CA LYS A 324 30.42 25.13 34.03
C LYS A 324 29.35 24.49 34.93
N SER A 325 28.08 24.89 34.78
CA SER A 325 26.97 24.41 35.59
C SER A 325 25.78 23.92 34.76
N VAL A 326 24.93 23.09 35.36
CA VAL A 326 23.63 22.68 34.81
C VAL A 326 22.72 23.89 34.55
N LYS A 327 22.83 24.93 35.39
CA LYS A 327 22.14 26.21 35.19
C LYS A 327 22.62 26.91 33.92
N ASP A 328 23.92 26.87 33.63
CA ASP A 328 24.51 27.48 32.42
C ASP A 328 24.04 26.77 31.15
N LEU A 329 23.92 25.43 31.18
CA LEU A 329 23.43 24.65 30.05
C LEU A 329 21.96 24.95 29.74
N THR A 330 21.15 25.16 30.77
CA THR A 330 19.74 25.55 30.62
C THR A 330 19.61 26.98 30.10
N ASN A 331 20.44 27.90 30.61
CA ASN A 331 20.51 29.28 30.15
C ASN A 331 20.99 29.38 28.69
N PHE A 332 21.96 28.55 28.29
CA PHE A 332 22.43 28.46 26.92
C PHE A 332 21.29 28.08 25.97
N VAL A 333 20.54 27.01 26.25
CA VAL A 333 19.42 26.56 25.40
C VAL A 333 18.33 27.63 25.28
N ARG A 334 18.01 28.33 26.39
CA ARG A 334 17.01 29.42 26.38
C ARG A 334 17.47 30.64 25.60
N ASN A 335 18.74 31.02 25.76
CA ASN A 335 19.32 32.15 25.03
C ASN A 335 19.38 31.85 23.53
N GLU A 336 19.80 30.64 23.18
CA GLU A 336 19.86 30.17 21.80
C GLU A 336 18.48 30.13 21.13
N GLU A 337 17.45 29.68 21.86
CA GLU A 337 16.07 29.70 21.38
C GLU A 337 15.55 31.12 21.12
N ARG A 338 15.86 32.08 22.01
CA ARG A 338 15.53 33.49 21.80
C ARG A 338 16.26 34.08 20.60
N LEU A 339 17.57 33.81 20.47
CA LEU A 339 18.37 34.28 19.34
C LEU A 339 17.88 33.73 18.01
N ARG A 340 17.42 32.47 17.94
CA ARG A 340 16.85 31.93 16.69
C ARG A 340 15.52 32.57 16.27
N VAL A 341 14.74 33.06 17.23
CA VAL A 341 13.47 33.76 16.96
C VAL A 341 13.72 35.21 16.57
N SER A 342 14.64 35.91 17.25
CA SER A 342 14.87 37.34 17.03
C SER A 342 15.95 37.64 15.99
N GLN A 343 17.09 36.94 16.01
CA GLN A 343 18.27 37.23 15.18
C GLN A 343 19.04 35.94 14.86
N ARG A 344 18.56 35.20 13.85
CA ARG A 344 19.08 33.87 13.49
C ARG A 344 20.59 33.85 13.21
N GLU A 345 21.15 34.92 12.65
CA GLU A 345 22.59 35.00 12.34
C GLU A 345 23.52 35.10 13.56
N ALA A 346 22.97 35.49 14.72
CA ALA A 346 23.68 35.56 15.99
C ALA A 346 23.63 34.24 16.79
N ALA A 347 22.82 33.27 16.34
CA ALA A 347 22.66 31.97 16.99
C ALA A 347 23.81 31.03 16.61
N VAL A 348 24.38 30.33 17.61
CA VAL A 348 25.48 29.36 17.43
C VAL A 348 25.04 28.14 16.62
N THR A 349 23.74 27.84 16.63
CA THR A 349 23.12 26.71 15.95
C THR A 349 22.46 27.09 14.62
N LYS A 350 22.76 28.26 14.06
CA LYS A 350 22.06 28.82 12.89
C LYS A 350 21.99 27.89 11.66
N HIS A 351 22.99 27.04 11.49
CA HIS A 351 23.09 26.01 10.44
C HIS A 351 22.13 24.82 10.63
N LEU A 352 21.58 24.63 11.83
CA LEU A 352 20.56 23.61 12.08
C LEU A 352 19.19 24.09 11.57
N ASP A 353 18.45 23.19 10.92
CA ASP A 353 17.01 23.38 10.66
C ASP A 353 16.20 23.39 11.98
N ASN A 354 14.99 23.94 11.97
CA ASN A 354 14.07 23.99 13.10
C ASN A 354 13.80 22.60 13.70
N PHE A 355 13.65 21.57 12.87
CA PHE A 355 13.49 20.20 13.36
C PHE A 355 14.75 19.68 14.05
N GLN A 356 15.92 19.95 13.46
CA GLN A 356 17.21 19.56 14.03
C GLN A 356 17.50 20.29 15.35
N PHE A 357 17.18 21.58 15.44
CA PHE A 357 17.28 22.36 16.66
C PHE A 357 16.31 21.87 17.74
N HIS A 358 15.08 21.50 17.38
CA HIS A 358 14.13 20.90 18.32
C HIS A 358 14.64 19.58 18.89
N MET A 359 15.20 18.71 18.04
CA MET A 359 15.82 17.45 18.46
C MET A 359 17.04 17.67 19.36
N PHE A 360 17.88 18.67 19.04
CA PHE A 360 18.99 19.12 19.86
C PHE A 360 18.52 19.59 21.24
N LYS A 361 17.56 20.53 21.30
CA LYS A 361 16.95 21.06 22.52
C LYS A 361 16.43 19.94 23.42
N LYS A 362 15.63 19.02 22.85
CA LYS A 362 15.05 17.88 23.58
C LYS A 362 16.13 16.96 24.17
N ARG A 363 17.25 16.79 23.46
CA ARG A 363 18.37 15.96 23.91
C ARG A 363 19.14 16.62 25.04
N VAL A 364 19.41 17.93 24.95
CA VAL A 364 20.09 18.70 26.01
C VAL A 364 19.23 18.77 27.28
N LEU A 365 17.94 19.06 27.17
CA LEU A 365 17.02 19.11 28.32
C LEU A 365 16.88 17.75 29.02
N ARG A 366 16.93 16.64 28.25
CA ARG A 366 16.96 15.28 28.83
C ARG A 366 18.25 15.00 29.61
N VAL A 367 19.37 15.62 29.24
CA VAL A 367 20.62 15.50 30.00
C VAL A 367 20.55 16.36 31.27
N VAL A 368 20.03 17.59 31.17
CA VAL A 368 19.78 18.46 32.33
C VAL A 368 18.90 17.77 33.36
N SER A 369 17.80 17.12 32.95
CA SER A 369 16.92 16.42 33.88
C SER A 369 17.54 15.17 34.50
N LYS A 370 18.55 14.58 33.86
CA LYS A 370 19.35 13.50 34.46
C LYS A 370 20.37 14.05 35.46
N LEU A 371 21.03 15.16 35.14
CA LEU A 371 22.01 15.81 36.02
C LEU A 371 21.35 16.34 37.31
N ASN A 372 20.16 16.95 37.21
CA ASN A 372 19.40 17.41 38.38
C ASN A 372 18.92 16.26 39.31
N LYS A 373 18.88 15.01 38.81
CA LYS A 373 18.54 13.83 39.63
C LYS A 373 19.74 13.23 40.36
N ILE A 374 20.96 13.63 39.99
CA ILE A 374 22.22 13.10 40.51
C ILE A 374 22.76 13.96 41.68
N ASP A 375 22.08 15.06 42.03
CA ASP A 375 22.53 16.07 43.02
C ASP A 375 22.54 15.59 44.50
N SER A 376 22.55 14.29 44.76
CA SER A 376 22.98 13.74 46.04
C SER A 376 24.51 13.56 46.02
N LYS A 377 25.20 14.18 46.99
CA LYS A 377 26.66 14.38 47.12
C LYS A 377 27.61 13.18 46.89
N GLU A 378 27.13 11.98 46.55
CA GLU A 378 27.94 10.76 46.46
C GLU A 378 28.51 10.45 45.07
N ASN A 379 28.19 11.23 44.01
CA ASN A 379 28.51 10.84 42.63
C ASN A 379 29.13 11.94 41.75
N GLU A 380 30.12 12.67 42.28
CA GLU A 380 30.88 13.68 41.52
C GLU A 380 31.55 13.11 40.26
N SER A 381 32.05 11.87 40.31
CA SER A 381 32.66 11.20 39.16
C SER A 381 31.66 10.91 38.03
N HIS A 382 30.43 10.57 38.36
CA HIS A 382 29.37 10.29 37.39
C HIS A 382 28.80 11.59 36.79
N PHE A 383 28.74 12.66 37.58
CA PHE A 383 28.38 14.00 37.09
C PHE A 383 29.34 14.46 35.99
N ASP A 384 30.65 14.36 36.23
CA ASP A 384 31.69 14.77 35.29
C ASP A 384 31.66 13.98 33.98
N VAL A 385 31.39 12.68 34.05
CA VAL A 385 31.27 11.80 32.87
C VAL A 385 30.04 12.17 32.04
N VAL A 386 28.89 12.39 32.67
CA VAL A 386 27.65 12.78 31.98
C VAL A 386 27.79 14.19 31.38
N PHE A 387 28.44 15.11 32.10
CA PHE A 387 28.68 16.48 31.65
C PHE A 387 29.63 16.55 30.45
N LYS A 388 30.76 15.82 30.48
CA LYS A 388 31.67 15.68 29.33
C LYS A 388 30.98 15.03 28.11
N LYS A 389 30.08 14.07 28.34
CA LYS A 389 29.28 13.43 27.28
C LYS A 389 28.28 14.41 26.65
N SER A 390 27.67 15.33 27.41
CA SER A 390 26.86 16.41 26.84
C SER A 390 27.68 17.38 26.00
N ILE A 391 28.87 17.78 26.44
CA ILE A 391 29.76 18.65 25.66
C ILE A 391 30.16 17.96 24.34
N LYS A 392 30.39 16.64 24.35
CA LYS A 392 30.65 15.88 23.13
C LYS A 392 29.46 15.86 22.18
N VAL A 393 28.23 15.75 22.70
CA VAL A 393 27.01 15.88 21.88
C VAL A 393 26.87 17.30 21.33
N LEU A 394 27.16 18.34 22.12
CA LEU A 394 27.15 19.73 21.66
C LEU A 394 28.13 19.94 20.49
N LYS A 395 29.36 19.41 20.59
CA LYS A 395 30.39 19.47 19.53
C LYS A 395 30.01 18.72 18.25
N LEU A 396 29.11 17.73 18.29
CA LEU A 396 28.64 17.03 17.09
C LEU A 396 27.64 17.86 16.28
N TYR A 397 27.00 18.85 16.91
CA TYR A 397 25.96 19.67 16.28
C TYR A 397 26.39 21.10 16.03
N VAL A 398 27.62 21.50 16.37
CA VAL A 398 28.16 22.83 16.12
C VAL A 398 29.47 22.65 15.32
N PRO A 399 29.46 22.93 14.00
CA PRO A 399 30.68 22.93 13.20
C PRO A 399 31.56 24.09 13.65
N PHE A 400 32.85 23.82 13.80
CA PHE A 400 33.90 24.82 14.01
C PHE A 400 34.32 25.43 12.68
#